data_AF-A0A9D9IFX5-F1
#
_entry.id   AF-A0A9D9IFX5-F1
#
_cell.length_a   1.000
_cell.length_b   1.000
_cell.length_c   1.000
_cell.angle_alpha   90.00
_cell.angle_beta   90.00
_cell.angle_gamma   90.00
#
_symmetry.space_group_name_H-M   'P 1'
#
loop_
_entity.id
_entity.type
_entity.pdbx_description
1 polymer ?
#
loop_
_entity_poly.entity_id
_entity_poly.type
_entity_poly.pdbx_seq_one_letter_code
_entity_poly.pdbx_strand_id
1 'polypeptide(L)' 'MEEEKFNYAAAVAELEALVAGIEDPAAGIDDIGKSVAKAEELVKKCRAYLREAREAAERLEA' A
#
# COMPACT_ATOMS: atom_id res chain seq x y z
N MET A 1 -0.45 23.40 -6.78
CA MET A 1 -0.07 22.00 -7.05
C MET A 1 -1.06 21.18 -6.23
N GLU A 2 -2.05 20.56 -6.86
CA GLU A 2 -2.92 19.61 -6.15
C GLU A 2 -2.03 18.44 -5.74
N GLU A 3 -1.82 18.27 -4.42
CA GLU A 3 -1.17 17.08 -3.89
C GLU A 3 -1.99 15.87 -4.36
N GLU A 4 -1.38 14.97 -5.13
CA GLU A 4 -2.05 13.74 -5.56
C GLU A 4 -2.52 12.99 -4.31
N LYS A 5 -3.83 13.03 -4.05
CA LYS A 5 -4.43 12.33 -2.93
C LYS A 5 -4.10 10.86 -3.06
N PHE A 6 -3.51 10.29 -2.00
CA PHE A 6 -3.20 8.87 -1.94
C PHE A 6 -4.43 8.03 -2.33
N ASN A 7 -4.29 7.21 -3.37
CA ASN A 7 -5.34 6.33 -3.84
C ASN A 7 -5.20 4.95 -3.21
N TYR A 8 -5.99 4.70 -2.17
CA TYR A 8 -5.97 3.43 -1.43
C TYR A 8 -6.25 2.21 -2.33
N ALA A 9 -7.21 2.32 -3.26
CA ALA A 9 -7.57 1.20 -4.14
C ALA A 9 -6.42 0.84 -5.09
N ALA A 10 -5.75 1.85 -5.66
CA ALA A 10 -4.58 1.62 -6.51
C ALA A 10 -3.42 0.99 -5.73
N ALA A 11 -3.17 1.46 -4.50
CA ALA A 11 -2.13 0.91 -3.64
C ALA A 11 -2.38 -0.56 -3.25
N VAL A 12 -3.65 -0.95 -3.03
CA VAL A 12 -4.01 -2.35 -2.78
C VAL A 12 -3.81 -3.21 -4.03
N ALA A 13 -4.23 -2.74 -5.20
CA ALA A 13 -4.00 -3.47 -6.46
C ALA A 13 -2.49 -3.66 -6.73
N GLU A 14 -1.67 -2.66 -6.39
CA GLU A 14 -0.21 -2.77 -6.50
C GLU A 14 0.38 -3.79 -5.50
N LEU A 15 -0.16 -3.87 -4.28
CA LEU A 15 0.21 -4.91 -3.32
C LEU A 15 -0.12 -6.32 -3.83
N GLU A 16 -1.29 -6.52 -4.42
CA GLU A 16 -1.68 -7.80 -5.01
C GLU A 16 -0.74 -8.20 -6.15
N ALA A 17 -0.36 -7.24 -7.01
CA ALA A 17 0.60 -7.48 -8.09
C ALA A 17 2.00 -7.84 -7.56
N LEU A 18 2.46 -7.19 -6.48
CA LEU A 18 3.72 -7.52 -5.83
C LEU A 18 3.72 -8.93 -5.25
N VAL A 19 2.63 -9.33 -4.58
CA VAL A 19 2.48 -10.70 -4.05
C VAL A 19 2.51 -11.73 -5.18
N ALA A 20 1.76 -11.50 -6.26
CA ALA A 20 1.77 -12.39 -7.42
C ALA A 20 3.17 -12.53 -8.04
N GLY A 21 3.96 -11.46 -8.07
CA GLY A 21 5.35 -11.50 -8.52
C GLY A 21 6.30 -12.23 -7.57
N ILE A 22 6.03 -12.21 -6.25
CA ILE A 22 6.82 -12.92 -5.24
C ILE A 22 6.52 -14.42 -5.26
N GLU A 23 5.27 -14.80 -5.51
CA GLU A 23 4.84 -16.20 -5.57
C GLU A 23 5.23 -16.90 -6.88
N ASP A 24 5.69 -16.14 -7.88
CA ASP A 24 6.19 -16.70 -9.15
C ASP A 24 7.51 -17.47 -8.91
N PRO A 25 7.57 -18.79 -9.18
CA PRO A 25 8.78 -19.58 -9.01
C PRO A 25 9.92 -19.17 -9.97
N ALA A 26 9.64 -18.37 -11.00
CA ALA A 26 10.65 -17.77 -11.88
C ALA A 26 11.21 -16.45 -11.35
N ALA A 27 10.68 -15.91 -10.25
CA ALA A 27 11.16 -14.68 -9.66
C ALA A 27 12.58 -14.84 -9.11
N GLY A 28 13.47 -13.92 -9.47
CA GLY A 28 14.82 -13.87 -8.92
C GLY A 28 14.77 -13.55 -7.42
N ILE A 29 15.59 -14.25 -6.62
CA ILE A 29 15.67 -14.04 -5.15
C ILE A 29 15.94 -12.57 -4.79
N ASP A 30 16.75 -11.86 -5.58
CA ASP A 30 17.04 -10.44 -5.39
C ASP A 30 15.82 -9.54 -5.66
N ASP A 31 14.90 -9.97 -6.52
CA ASP A 31 13.69 -9.20 -6.87
C ASP A 31 12.57 -9.43 -5.85
N ILE A 32 12.56 -10.57 -5.15
CA ILE A 32 11.69 -10.80 -3.99
C ILE A 32 11.98 -9.76 -2.90
N GLY A 33 13.26 -9.54 -2.57
CA GLY A 33 13.65 -8.55 -1.56
C GLY A 33 13.18 -7.13 -1.87
N LYS A 34 13.31 -6.70 -3.13
CA LYS A 34 12.81 -5.39 -3.60
C LYS A 34 11.29 -5.31 -3.53
N SER A 35 10.61 -6.39 -3.92
CA SER A 35 9.15 -6.46 -3.95
C SER A 35 8.57 -6.39 -2.54
N VAL A 36 9.19 -7.07 -1.58
CA VAL A 36 8.84 -7.00 -0.15
C VAL A 36 9.05 -5.59 0.41
N ALA A 37 10.20 -4.96 0.15
CA ALA A 37 10.46 -3.60 0.63
C ALA A 37 9.44 -2.58 0.11
N LYS A 38 9.05 -2.71 -1.17
CA LYS A 38 8.01 -1.87 -1.77
C LYS A 38 6.63 -2.14 -1.18
N ALA A 39 6.30 -3.41 -0.93
CA ALA A 39 5.06 -3.78 -0.26
C ALA A 39 4.97 -3.20 1.16
N GLU A 40 6.05 -3.21 1.93
CA GLU A 40 6.09 -2.58 3.26
C GLU A 40 5.78 -1.08 3.21
N GLU A 41 6.33 -0.37 2.22
CA GLU A 41 6.07 1.06 2.04
C GLU A 41 4.60 1.34 1.70
N LEU A 42 4.02 0.56 0.79
CA LEU A 42 2.61 0.67 0.41
C LEU A 42 1.69 0.37 1.60
N VAL A 43 1.97 -0.69 2.37
CA VAL A 43 1.21 -1.02 3.59
C VAL A 43 1.28 0.12 4.61
N LYS A 44 2.44 0.76 4.78
CA LYS A 44 2.58 1.92 5.68
C LYS A 44 1.69 3.08 5.25
N LYS A 45 1.65 3.39 3.94
CA LYS A 45 0.78 4.44 3.37
C LYS A 45 -0.70 4.09 3.53
N CYS A 46 -1.09 2.85 3.24
CA CYS A 46 -2.46 2.35 3.45
C CYS A 46 -2.91 2.49 4.91
N ARG A 47 -2.05 2.11 5.88
CA ARG A 47 -2.34 2.25 7.30
C ARG A 47 -2.50 3.71 7.74
N ALA A 48 -1.66 4.60 7.23
CA ALA A 48 -1.77 6.03 7.51
C ALA A 48 -3.10 6.59 6.99
N TYR A 49 -3.45 6.28 5.74
CA TYR A 49 -4.72 6.69 5.14
C TYR A 49 -5.94 6.22 5.95
N LEU A 50 -5.96 4.95 6.38
CA LEU A 50 -7.06 4.42 7.19
C LEU A 50 -7.15 5.10 8.56
N ARG A 51 -6.01 5.44 9.18
CA ARG A 51 -5.99 6.17 10.46
C ARG A 51 -6.57 7.57 10.28
N GLU A 52 -6.13 8.31 9.27
CA GLU A 52 -6.66 9.65 8.98
C GLU A 52 -8.17 9.62 8.68
N ALA A 53 -8.62 8.63 7.90
CA ALA A 53 -10.04 8.43 7.61
C ALA A 53 -10.86 8.15 8.89
N ARG A 54 -10.32 7.30 9.79
CA ARG A 54 -10.94 7.01 11.10
C ARG A 54 -11.03 8.27 11.97
N GLU A 55 -9.94 9.01 12.10
CA GLU A 55 -9.92 10.25 12.90
C GLU A 55 -10.85 11.33 12.31
N ALA A 56 -10.98 11.40 10.98
CA ALA A 56 -11.92 12.29 10.32
C ALA A 56 -13.38 11.91 10.61
N ALA A 57 -13.69 10.61 10.61
CA ALA A 57 -15.01 10.11 10.98
C ALA A 57 -15.34 10.44 12.45
N GLU A 58 -14.41 10.18 13.38
CA GLU A 58 -14.61 10.49 14.82
C GLU A 58 -14.85 11.99 15.08
N ARG A 59 -14.21 12.88 14.31
CA ARG A 59 -14.44 14.33 14.42
C ARG A 59 -15.81 14.78 13.93
N LEU A 60 -16.46 14.04 13.05
CA LEU A 60 -17.80 14.36 12.54
C LEU A 60 -18.90 13.91 13.49
N GLU A 61 -18.61 12.95 14.37
CA GLU A 61 -19.54 12.43 15.37
C GLU A 61 -19.45 13.15 16.74
N ALA A 62 -18.52 14.10 16.89
CA ALA A 62 -18.24 14.88 18.10
C ALA A 62 -18.83 16.30 18.04
#